data_AF-A0A1J6WQN3-F1
#
_entry.id   AF-A0A1J6WQN3-F1
#
_cell.length_a   1.000
_cell.length_b   1.000
_cell.length_c   1.000
_cell.angle_alpha   90.00
_cell.angle_beta   90.00
_cell.angle_gamma   90.00
#
_symmetry.space_group_name_H-M   'P 1'
#
loop_
_entity.id
_entity.type
_entity.pdbx_description
1 polymer ?
#
loop_
_entity_poly.entity_id
_entity_poly.type
_entity_poly.pdbx_seq_one_letter_code
_entity_poly.pdbx_strand_id
1 'polypeptide(L)' 'MAKWKKRRIKVELPPEDYEKANLYMKRLKEADSVIELNYYYKKVAQIIENSRHFEDGSIEK' A
#
# COMPACT_ATOMS: atom_id res chain seq x y z
N MET A 1 -27.86 4.78 -8.89
CA MET A 1 -26.95 4.41 -7.78
C MET A 1 -25.91 3.42 -8.29
N ALA A 2 -24.70 3.87 -8.60
CA ALA A 2 -23.62 2.98 -9.02
C ALA A 2 -23.29 2.03 -7.86
N LYS A 3 -23.47 0.72 -8.06
CA LYS A 3 -22.99 -0.29 -7.11
C LYS A 3 -21.47 -0.23 -7.14
N TRP A 4 -20.85 0.39 -6.14
CA TRP A 4 -19.41 0.28 -5.90
C TRP A 4 -19.17 -1.19 -5.51
N LYS A 5 -19.04 -2.07 -6.51
CA LYS A 5 -18.49 -3.42 -6.33
C LYS A 5 -17.13 -3.18 -5.71
N LYS A 6 -17.01 -3.39 -4.40
CA LYS A 6 -15.75 -3.39 -3.65
C LYS A 6 -14.82 -4.39 -4.32
N ARG A 7 -14.08 -3.94 -5.35
CA ARG A 7 -12.92 -4.65 -5.87
C ARG A 7 -11.90 -4.60 -4.74
N ARG A 8 -11.93 -5.59 -3.86
CA ARG A 8 -10.82 -5.85 -2.95
C ARG A 8 -9.67 -6.22 -3.86
N ILE A 9 -8.79 -5.26 -4.12
CA ILE A 9 -7.56 -5.50 -4.87
C ILE A 9 -6.74 -6.38 -3.95
N LYS A 10 -6.64 -7.66 -4.31
CA LYS A 10 -5.80 -8.62 -3.61
C LYS A 10 -4.38 -8.33 -4.06
N VAL A 11 -3.76 -7.34 -3.42
CA VAL A 11 -2.35 -7.02 -3.68
C VAL A 11 -1.55 -8.13 -3.02
N GLU A 12 -1.02 -9.05 -3.82
CA GLU A 12 -0.06 -10.04 -3.36
C GLU A 12 1.28 -9.33 -3.18
N LEU A 13 1.48 -8.75 -1.99
CA LEU A 13 2.74 -8.14 -1.63
C LEU A 13 3.78 -9.25 -1.38
N PRO A 14 5.04 -9.08 -1.84
CA PRO A 14 6.15 -9.89 -1.37
C PRO A 14 6.22 -9.90 0.16
N PRO A 15 6.63 -11.01 0.81
CA PRO A 15 6.59 -11.13 2.27
C PRO A 15 7.35 -10.01 2.98
N GLU A 16 8.50 -9.58 2.45
CA GLU A 16 9.28 -8.45 3.01
C GLU A 16 8.54 -7.10 2.92
N ASP A 17 7.83 -6.86 1.82
CA ASP A 17 7.06 -5.62 1.62
C ASP A 17 5.76 -5.62 2.42
N TYR A 18 5.15 -6.80 2.61
CA TYR A 18 4.02 -6.98 3.49
C TYR A 18 4.37 -6.68 4.95
N GLU A 19 5.50 -7.19 5.45
CA GLU A 19 5.96 -6.91 6.82
C GLU A 19 6.22 -5.41 7.04
N LYS A 20 6.87 -4.74 6.08
CA LYS A 20 7.09 -3.29 6.13
C LYS A 20 5.78 -2.50 6.10
N ALA A 21 4.85 -2.85 5.21
CA ALA A 21 3.54 -2.19 5.12
C ALA A 21 2.74 -2.39 6.42
N ASN A 22 2.78 -3.59 7.01
CA ASN A 22 2.11 -3.89 8.26
C ASN A 22 2.72 -3.13 9.44
N LEU A 23 4.05 -2.97 9.47
CA LEU A 23 4.73 -2.13 10.46
C LEU A 23 4.28 -0.67 10.36
N TYR A 24 4.25 -0.11 9.15
CA TYR A 24 3.78 1.27 8.94
C TYR A 24 2.28 1.44 9.26
N MET A 25 1.44 0.45 8.96
CA MET A 25 0.04 0.45 9.35
C MET A 25 -0.17 0.43 10.87
N LYS A 26 0.68 -0.30 11.62
CA LYS A 26 0.66 -0.26 13.09
C LYS A 26 1.07 1.12 13.60
N ARG A 27 2.17 1.67 13.09
CA ARG A 27 2.63 3.03 13.46
C ARG A 27 1.63 4.12 13.09
N LEU A 28 0.90 3.96 11.98
CA LEU A 28 -0.16 4.88 11.57
C LEU A 28 -1.33 4.90 12.56
N LYS A 29 -1.64 3.78 13.21
CA LYS A 29 -2.67 3.71 14.27
C LYS A 29 -2.22 4.33 15.59
N GLU A 30 -0.91 4.37 15.83
CA GLU A 30 -0.29 4.94 17.04
C GLU A 30 0.13 6.41 16.86
N ALA A 31 0.06 6.94 15.64
CA ALA A 31 0.51 8.29 15.32
C ALA A 31 -0.49 9.33 15.84
N ASP A 32 -0.02 10.21 16.72
CA ASP A 32 -0.79 11.33 17.26
C ASP A 32 -0.63 12.63 16.44
N SER A 33 0.38 12.69 15.58
CA SER A 33 0.65 13.86 14.74
C SER A 33 0.20 13.67 13.30
N VAL A 34 -0.41 14.72 12.73
CA VAL A 34 -0.78 14.80 11.31
C VAL A 34 0.43 14.57 10.40
N ILE A 35 1.63 14.99 10.84
CA ILE A 35 2.87 14.80 10.08
C ILE A 35 3.22 13.30 9.99
N GLU A 36 3.12 12.58 11.11
CA GLU A 36 3.41 11.14 11.19
C GLU A 36 2.37 10.32 10.42
N LEU A 37 1.09 10.69 10.54
CA LEU A 37 0.01 10.08 9.76
C LEU A 37 0.28 10.18 8.25
N ASN A 38 0.64 11.37 7.77
CA ASN A 38 0.94 11.58 6.36
C ASN A 38 2.20 10.81 5.92
N TYR A 39 3.22 10.75 6.77
CA TYR A 39 4.44 9.99 6.51
C TYR A 39 4.16 8.50 6.34
N TYR A 40 3.48 7.87 7.31
CA TYR A 40 3.20 6.44 7.25
C TYR A 40 2.22 6.08 6.13
N TYR A 41 1.24 6.94 5.87
CA TYR A 41 0.31 6.76 4.74
C TYR A 41 1.06 6.75 3.40
N LYS A 42 1.96 7.72 3.18
CA LYS A 42 2.79 7.77 1.97
C LYS A 42 3.68 6.54 1.82
N LYS A 43 4.25 6.04 2.92
CA LYS A 43 5.09 4.82 2.89
C LYS A 43 4.30 3.58 2.50
N VAL A 44 3.10 3.40 3.05
CA VAL A 44 2.22 2.28 2.66
C VAL A 44 1.77 2.40 1.20
N ALA A 45 1.40 3.60 0.76
CA ALA A 45 1.01 3.85 -0.63
C ALA A 45 2.13 3.54 -1.62
N GLN A 46 3.37 3.96 -1.31
CA GLN A 46 4.54 3.70 -2.14
C GLN A 46 4.87 2.21 -2.24
N ILE A 47 4.73 1.45 -1.16
CA ILE A 47 4.92 -0.02 -1.19
C ILE A 47 3.90 -0.66 -2.13
N ILE A 48 2.62 -0.28 -2.00
CA ILE A 48 1.54 -0.83 -2.86
C ILE A 48 1.76 -0.45 -4.33
N GLU A 49 2.21 0.77 -4.61
CA GLU A 49 2.51 1.24 -5.96
C GLU A 49 3.70 0.48 -6.57
N ASN A 50 4.79 0.32 -5.82
CA ASN A 50 5.96 -0.45 -6.26
C ASN A 50 5.62 -1.92 -6.53
N SER A 51 4.76 -2.53 -5.71
CA SER A 51 4.33 -3.92 -5.95
C SER A 51 3.41 -4.07 -7.16
N ARG A 52 2.64 -3.03 -7.53
CA ARG A 52 1.94 -3.02 -8.83
C ARG A 52 2.90 -2.89 -10.01
N HIS A 53 4.01 -2.19 -9.83
CA HIS A 53 5.03 -2.07 -10.87
C HIS A 53 5.74 -3.39 -11.19
N PHE A 54 5.74 -4.35 -10.26
CA PHE A 54 6.22 -5.71 -10.53
C PHE A 54 5.29 -6.53 -11.44
N GLU A 55 3.99 -6.19 -11.53
CA GLU A 55 3.07 -6.82 -12.49
C GLU A 55 3.11 -6.16 -13.90
N ASP A 56 3.73 -4.99 -14.04
CA ASP A 56 3.82 -4.26 -15.32
C ASP A 56 5.19 -4.41 -16.02
N GLY A 57 6.04 -5.33 -15.53
CA GLY A 57 7.30 -5.72 -16.19
C GLY A 57 7.11 -6.64 -17.41
N SER A 58 5.94 -6.60 -18.07
CA SER A 58 5.64 -7.40 -19.26
C SER A 58 4.87 -6.64 -20.33
N ILE A 59 5.02 -5.31 -20.46
CA ILE A 59 4.90 -4.66 -21.78
C ILE A 59 5.86 -3.45 -21.82
N GLU A 60 7.16 -3.70 -22.06
CA GLU A 60 7.93 -2.77 -22.90
C GLU A 60 8.25 -3.52 -24.20
N LYS A 61 7.73 -2.96 -25.29
CA LYS A 61 7.94 -3.35 -26.68
C LYS A 61 9.30 -2.85 -27.17
#